data_AF-A0A968BU88-F1
#
_entry.id   AF-A0A968BU88-F1
#
_cell.length_a   1.000
_cell.length_b   1.000
_cell.length_c   1.000
_cell.angle_alpha   90.00
_cell.angle_beta   90.00
_cell.angle_gamma   90.00
#
_symmetry.space_group_name_H-M   'P 1'
#
loop_
_entity.id
_entity.type
_entity.pdbx_description
1 polymer ?
#
loop_
_entity_poly.entity_id
_entity_poly.type
_entity_poly.pdbx_seq_one_letter_code
_entity_poly.pdbx_strand_id
1 'polypeptide(L)'
;MTIEDQVATTHVDQVFVNEGRHEVEGTYIFPLPEDATISEFSMWVDGERLEGQVLERDEARRIYEDIVRSRRDPALLEYVGRDAFQASIYPIPPGGERRIELEYSEVLEADNGLVEYVYPLNTEKFSPRPLEEVVVNVTVRSNEPLKA
;
A
#
# COMPACT_ATOMS: atom_id res chain seq x y z
N MET A 1 6.48 -9.35 5.94
CA MET A 1 5.25 -10.16 6.07
C MET A 1 5.45 -11.23 7.12
N THR A 2 4.40 -11.47 7.90
CA THR A 2 4.30 -12.61 8.82
C THR A 2 3.10 -13.46 8.43
N ILE A 3 3.28 -14.78 8.35
CA ILE A 3 2.22 -15.75 8.16
C ILE A 3 2.12 -16.57 9.43
N GLU A 4 0.97 -16.50 10.11
CA GLU A 4 0.64 -17.32 11.28
C GLU A 4 -0.50 -18.27 10.91
N ASP A 5 -0.16 -19.56 10.76
CA ASP A 5 -1.02 -20.58 10.17
C ASP A 5 -1.53 -20.16 8.77
N GLN A 6 -2.79 -19.75 8.66
CA GLN A 6 -3.41 -19.30 7.41
C GLN A 6 -3.64 -17.78 7.35
N VAL A 7 -3.20 -17.02 8.36
CA VAL A 7 -3.36 -15.56 8.36
C VAL A 7 -2.05 -14.92 7.95
N ALA A 8 -2.06 -14.19 6.84
CA ALA A 8 -0.93 -13.36 6.43
C ALA A 8 -1.17 -11.92 6.86
N THR A 9 -0.20 -11.32 7.55
CA THR A 9 -0.11 -9.88 7.78
C THR A 9 1.04 -9.33 6.96
N THR A 10 0.69 -8.47 6.00
CA THR A 10 1.63 -7.87 5.06
C THR A 10 1.78 -6.39 5.36
N HIS A 11 3.02 -6.00 5.62
CA HIS A 11 3.45 -4.61 5.70
C HIS A 11 4.16 -4.26 4.39
N VAL A 12 3.67 -3.23 3.71
CA VAL A 12 4.23 -2.67 2.49
C VAL A 12 4.80 -1.30 2.82
N ASP A 13 6.05 -1.08 2.42
CA ASP A 13 6.74 0.20 2.52
C ASP A 13 7.22 0.57 1.11
N GLN A 14 6.73 1.68 0.57
CA GLN A 14 6.95 2.05 -0.83
C GLN A 14 7.28 3.53 -0.98
N VAL A 15 8.29 3.81 -1.79
CA VAL A 15 8.74 5.18 -2.13
C VAL A 15 8.37 5.49 -3.59
N PHE A 16 7.70 6.61 -3.79
CA PHE A 16 7.38 7.17 -5.11
C PHE A 16 8.24 8.38 -5.37
N VAL A 17 8.91 8.42 -6.52
CA VAL A 17 9.80 9.49 -6.93
C VAL A 17 9.21 10.26 -8.10
N ASN A 18 9.16 11.59 -8.00
CA ASN A 18 8.81 12.45 -9.11
C ASN A 18 10.06 12.92 -9.84
N GLU A 19 10.38 12.30 -10.96
CA GLU A 19 11.52 12.69 -11.81
C GLU A 19 11.24 13.90 -12.71
N GLY A 20 10.02 14.43 -12.65
CA GLY A 20 9.57 15.58 -13.42
C GLY A 20 10.09 16.91 -12.89
N ARG A 21 9.82 17.96 -13.68
CA ARG A 21 10.19 19.35 -13.33
C ARG A 21 9.06 20.12 -12.64
N HIS A 22 7.92 19.47 -12.46
CA HIS A 22 6.71 20.06 -11.89
C HIS A 22 6.20 19.17 -10.77
N GLU A 23 5.54 19.78 -9.80
CA GLU A 23 4.76 19.08 -8.79
C GLU A 23 3.68 18.22 -9.47
N VAL A 24 3.47 17.01 -8.96
CA VAL A 24 2.46 16.08 -9.47
C VAL A 24 1.66 15.45 -8.32
N GLU A 25 0.49 14.95 -8.67
CA GLU A 25 -0.25 13.98 -7.88
C GLU A 25 0.14 12.57 -8.34
N GLY A 26 0.42 11.68 -7.40
CA GLY A 26 0.65 10.26 -7.67
C GLY A 26 -0.60 9.44 -7.39
N THR A 27 -0.95 8.54 -8.30
CA THR A 27 -2.00 7.54 -8.08
C THR A 27 -1.38 6.16 -8.16
N TYR A 28 -1.56 5.34 -7.12
CA TYR A 28 -1.10 3.97 -7.09
C TYR A 28 -2.25 3.03 -6.75
N ILE A 29 -2.30 1.88 -7.41
CA ILE A 29 -3.33 0.85 -7.17
C ILE A 29 -2.68 -0.31 -6.44
N PHE A 30 -3.13 -0.55 -5.22
CA PHE A 30 -2.83 -1.77 -4.47
C PHE A 30 -3.81 -2.86 -4.89
N PRO A 31 -3.34 -3.95 -5.52
CA PRO A 31 -4.17 -5.12 -5.75
C PRO A 31 -4.16 -5.92 -4.45
N LEU A 32 -5.22 -5.77 -3.66
CA LEU A 32 -5.38 -6.48 -2.40
C LEU A 32 -6.46 -7.55 -2.61
N PRO A 33 -6.32 -8.75 -2.03
CA PRO A 33 -7.34 -9.78 -2.15
C PRO A 33 -8.72 -9.30 -1.62
N GLU A 34 -9.81 -9.88 -2.12
CA GLU A 34 -11.18 -9.48 -1.78
C GLU A 34 -11.42 -9.48 -0.26
N ASP A 35 -10.84 -10.46 0.43
CA ASP A 35 -10.98 -10.65 1.87
C ASP A 35 -9.90 -9.91 2.69
N ALA A 36 -9.10 -9.05 2.06
CA ALA A 36 -8.07 -8.29 2.75
C ALA A 36 -8.66 -7.21 3.66
N THR A 37 -8.20 -7.16 4.90
CA THR A 37 -8.53 -6.10 5.85
C THR A 37 -7.33 -5.18 6.04
N ILE A 38 -7.50 -3.91 5.71
CA ILE A 38 -6.48 -2.88 5.93
C ILE A 38 -6.52 -2.45 7.40
N SER A 39 -5.38 -2.59 8.09
CA SER A 39 -5.21 -2.17 9.48
C SER A 39 -4.55 -0.79 9.57
N GLU A 40 -3.67 -0.46 8.63
CA GLU A 40 -2.89 0.78 8.71
C GLU A 40 -2.58 1.36 7.33
N PHE A 41 -2.64 2.68 7.23
CA PHE A 41 -2.12 3.42 6.09
C PHE A 41 -1.47 4.71 6.60
N SER A 42 -0.24 4.99 6.18
CA SER A 42 0.46 6.21 6.56
C SER A 42 1.29 6.78 5.41
N MET A 43 1.58 8.07 5.49
CA MET A 43 2.47 8.77 4.58
C MET A 43 3.57 9.47 5.38
N TRP A 44 4.79 9.44 4.88
CA TRP A 44 5.89 10.22 5.44
C TRP A 44 5.98 11.59 4.76
N VAL A 45 6.07 12.63 5.58
CA VAL A 45 6.22 14.03 5.16
C VAL A 45 7.34 14.65 5.99
N ASP A 46 8.39 15.15 5.34
CA ASP A 46 9.53 15.81 6.01
C ASP A 46 10.16 14.98 7.16
N GLY A 47 10.12 13.65 7.04
CA GLY A 47 10.64 12.72 8.06
C GLY A 47 9.66 12.41 9.20
N GLU A 48 8.48 13.01 9.20
CA GLU A 48 7.40 12.70 10.14
C GLU A 48 6.40 11.72 9.51
N ARG A 49 5.99 10.72 10.29
CA ARG A 49 4.99 9.74 9.89
C ARG A 49 3.60 10.27 10.20
N LEU A 50 2.78 10.44 9.16
CA LEU A 50 1.38 10.86 9.27
C LEU A 50 0.47 9.66 9.09
N GLU A 51 -0.16 9.23 10.17
CA GLU A 51 -1.15 8.15 10.17
C GLU A 51 -2.46 8.59 9.52
N GLY A 52 -2.97 7.76 8.62
CA GLY A 52 -4.27 7.91 7.99
C GLY A 52 -5.39 7.63 8.99
N GLN A 53 -6.51 8.33 8.81
CA GLN A 53 -7.73 8.10 9.56
C GLN A 53 -8.74 7.36 8.67
N VAL A 54 -9.34 6.31 9.20
CA VAL A 54 -10.44 5.60 8.52
C VAL A 54 -11.69 6.45 8.63
N LEU A 55 -12.22 6.86 7.48
CA LEU A 55 -13.40 7.70 7.35
C LEU A 55 -14.34 7.12 6.31
N GLU A 56 -15.60 7.53 6.35
CA GLU A 56 -16.56 7.25 5.28
C GLU A 56 -16.05 7.83 3.96
N ARG A 57 -16.26 7.10 2.85
CA ARG A 57 -15.67 7.43 1.54
C ARG A 57 -15.91 8.88 1.11
N ASP A 58 -17.16 9.34 1.16
CA ASP A 58 -17.54 10.69 0.74
C ASP A 58 -16.99 11.77 1.67
N GLU A 59 -16.72 11.44 2.94
CA GLU A 59 -16.05 12.34 3.86
C GLU A 59 -14.55 12.41 3.59
N ALA A 60 -13.89 11.25 3.45
CA ALA A 60 -12.47 11.14 3.12
C ALA A 60 -12.13 11.92 1.85
N ARG A 61 -12.94 11.77 0.79
CA ARG A 61 -12.75 12.48 -0.48
C ARG A 61 -12.92 14.00 -0.34
N ARG A 62 -13.94 14.47 0.39
CA ARG A 62 -14.13 15.90 0.62
C ARG A 62 -12.95 16.51 1.36
N ILE A 63 -12.47 15.85 2.42
CA ILE A 63 -11.30 16.30 3.18
C ILE A 63 -10.07 16.35 2.29
N TYR A 64 -9.83 15.31 1.49
CA TYR A 64 -8.72 15.28 0.53
C TYR A 64 -8.76 16.47 -0.43
N GLU A 65 -9.89 16.68 -1.12
CA GLU A 65 -10.04 17.79 -2.08
C GLU A 65 -9.82 19.16 -1.43
N ASP A 66 -10.32 19.37 -0.22
CA ASP A 66 -10.14 20.63 0.52
C ASP A 66 -8.68 20.87 0.94
N ILE A 67 -7.96 19.80 1.32
CA ILE A 67 -6.52 19.87 1.64
C ILE A 67 -5.69 20.14 0.37
N VAL A 68 -6.01 19.47 -0.75
CA VAL A 68 -5.35 19.71 -2.06
C VAL A 68 -5.54 21.16 -2.52
N ARG A 69 -6.76 21.71 -2.40
CA ARG A 69 -7.03 23.13 -2.68
C ARG A 69 -6.19 24.08 -1.84
N SER A 70 -5.84 23.65 -0.62
CA SER A 70 -4.98 24.37 0.31
C SER A 70 -3.49 24.09 0.11
N ARG A 71 -3.11 23.30 -0.91
CA ARG A 71 -1.73 22.88 -1.23
C ARG A 71 -0.97 22.31 -0.03
N ARG A 72 -1.67 21.52 0.78
CA ARG A 72 -1.07 20.73 1.86
C ARG A 72 -0.86 19.29 1.40
N ASP A 73 -0.30 18.44 2.25
CA ASP A 73 0.14 17.09 1.93
C ASP A 73 -0.87 16.00 2.37
N PRO A 74 -1.97 15.73 1.63
CA PRO A 74 -2.85 14.62 1.93
C PRO A 74 -2.41 13.33 1.22
N ALA A 75 -2.65 12.21 1.89
CA ALA A 75 -2.76 10.91 1.26
C ALA A 75 -4.19 10.40 1.46
N LEU A 76 -4.75 9.76 0.44
CA LEU A 76 -6.08 9.17 0.47
C LEU A 76 -6.01 7.74 -0.05
N LEU A 77 -6.49 6.79 0.74
CA LEU A 77 -6.66 5.40 0.33
C LEU A 77 -8.16 5.09 0.22
N GLU A 78 -8.62 4.69 -0.97
CA GLU A 78 -10.02 4.38 -1.23
C GLU A 78 -10.18 3.02 -1.89
N TYR A 79 -11.20 2.26 -1.49
CA TYR A 79 -11.62 1.08 -2.25
C TYR A 79 -12.25 1.52 -3.58
N VAL A 80 -11.71 1.01 -4.69
CA VAL A 80 -12.18 1.33 -6.05
C VAL A 80 -12.94 0.18 -6.72
N GLY A 81 -13.19 -0.91 -5.99
CA GLY A 81 -13.85 -2.11 -6.51
C GLY A 81 -12.87 -3.10 -7.14
N ARG A 82 -13.31 -4.36 -7.32
CA ARG A 82 -12.52 -5.43 -7.95
C ARG A 82 -11.18 -5.66 -7.25
N ASP A 83 -11.23 -5.77 -5.93
CA ASP A 83 -10.07 -6.18 -5.13
C ASP A 83 -8.89 -5.20 -5.29
N ALA A 84 -9.23 -3.92 -5.35
CA ALA A 84 -8.28 -2.85 -5.58
C ALA A 84 -8.54 -1.65 -4.68
N PHE A 85 -7.46 -1.15 -4.08
CA PHE A 85 -7.43 0.10 -3.33
C PHE A 85 -6.57 1.10 -4.09
N GLN A 86 -7.08 2.32 -4.24
CA GLN A 86 -6.36 3.42 -4.85
C GLN A 86 -5.79 4.33 -3.77
N ALA A 87 -4.46 4.46 -3.75
CA ALA A 87 -3.76 5.50 -3.02
C ALA A 87 -3.58 6.72 -3.93
N SER A 88 -4.02 7.88 -3.45
CA SER A 88 -3.80 9.18 -4.10
C SER A 88 -2.91 10.02 -3.19
N ILE A 89 -1.76 10.45 -3.70
CA ILE A 89 -0.68 11.07 -2.94
C ILE A 89 -0.41 12.44 -3.55
N TYR A 90 -0.60 13.50 -2.76
CA TYR A 90 -0.33 14.86 -3.19
C TYR A 90 0.33 15.66 -2.06
N PRO A 91 1.20 16.62 -2.37
CA PRO A 91 1.97 16.77 -3.60
C PRO A 91 3.21 15.87 -3.60
N ILE A 92 3.67 15.40 -4.78
CA ILE A 92 5.03 14.86 -4.92
C ILE A 92 5.92 15.96 -5.54
N PRO A 93 6.86 16.57 -4.79
CA PRO A 93 7.68 17.68 -5.27
C PRO A 93 8.55 17.30 -6.49
N PRO A 94 8.92 18.26 -7.35
CA PRO A 94 9.82 17.98 -8.48
C PRO A 94 11.20 17.51 -8.00
N GLY A 95 11.63 16.35 -8.47
CA GLY A 95 12.85 15.68 -8.00
C GLY A 95 12.76 15.15 -6.56
N GLY A 96 11.58 15.22 -5.94
CA GLY A 96 11.33 14.73 -4.59
C GLY A 96 10.64 13.38 -4.57
N GLU A 97 10.39 12.89 -3.37
CA GLU A 97 9.79 11.58 -3.12
C GLU A 97 8.69 11.63 -2.07
N ARG A 98 7.85 10.59 -2.06
CA ARG A 98 6.89 10.30 -0.99
C ARG A 98 6.97 8.84 -0.63
N ARG A 99 7.11 8.56 0.67
CA ARG A 99 7.07 7.21 1.22
C ARG A 99 5.69 6.97 1.83
N ILE A 100 5.08 5.84 1.51
CA ILE A 100 3.84 5.37 2.12
C ILE A 100 4.06 4.02 2.77
N GLU A 101 3.30 3.76 3.82
CA GLU A 101 3.23 2.45 4.44
C GLU A 101 1.78 1.98 4.46
N LEU A 102 1.58 0.69 4.19
CA LEU A 102 0.29 0.02 4.22
C LEU A 102 0.47 -1.28 5.02
N GLU A 103 -0.43 -1.53 5.96
CA GLU A 103 -0.58 -2.84 6.58
C GLU A 103 -1.96 -3.40 6.27
N TYR A 104 -1.98 -4.65 5.81
CA TYR A 104 -3.20 -5.40 5.61
C TYR A 104 -3.02 -6.85 6.04
N SER A 105 -4.14 -7.49 6.37
CA SER A 105 -4.19 -8.94 6.63
C SER A 105 -5.15 -9.64 5.69
N GLU A 106 -4.83 -10.89 5.36
CA GLU A 106 -5.65 -11.76 4.52
C GLU A 106 -5.65 -13.20 5.06
N VAL A 107 -6.72 -13.95 4.77
CA VAL A 107 -6.79 -15.38 5.05
C VAL A 107 -6.36 -16.14 3.80
N LEU A 108 -5.29 -16.91 3.91
CA LEU A 108 -4.74 -17.71 2.82
C LEU A 108 -5.52 -19.01 2.66
N GLU A 109 -5.89 -19.32 1.42
CA GLU A 109 -6.49 -20.60 1.10
C GLU A 109 -5.48 -21.73 1.29
N ALA A 110 -5.94 -22.83 1.89
CA ALA A 110 -5.17 -24.06 2.03
C ALA A 110 -5.79 -25.13 1.13
N ASP A 111 -5.01 -25.63 0.17
CA ASP A 111 -5.40 -26.76 -0.67
C ASP A 111 -4.44 -27.93 -0.47
N ASN A 112 -4.95 -29.08 -0.03
CA ASN A 112 -4.17 -30.31 0.20
C ASN A 112 -2.90 -30.12 1.07
N GLY A 113 -2.97 -29.19 2.04
CA GLY A 113 -1.85 -28.85 2.92
C GLY A 113 -0.80 -27.92 2.32
N LEU A 114 -1.08 -27.33 1.14
CA LEU A 114 -0.32 -26.23 0.56
C LEU A 114 -1.06 -24.91 0.87
N VAL A 115 -0.33 -23.92 1.37
CA VAL A 115 -0.81 -22.55 1.56
C VAL A 115 -0.05 -21.67 0.58
N GLU A 116 -0.77 -20.87 -0.20
CA GLU A 116 -0.19 -19.96 -1.18
C GLU A 116 -0.41 -18.51 -0.74
N TYR A 117 0.63 -17.70 -0.86
CA TYR A 117 0.58 -16.25 -0.70
C TYR A 117 1.11 -15.60 -1.98
N VAL A 118 0.38 -14.62 -2.51
CA VAL A 118 0.76 -13.91 -3.72
C VAL A 118 0.78 -12.41 -3.46
N TYR A 119 1.98 -11.80 -3.51
CA TYR A 119 2.11 -10.35 -3.56
C TYR A 119 2.28 -9.86 -5.01
N PRO A 120 1.30 -9.15 -5.58
CA PRO A 120 1.34 -8.74 -6.97
C PRO A 120 2.28 -7.54 -7.19
N LEU A 121 3.52 -7.80 -7.63
CA LEU A 121 4.49 -6.76 -8.05
C LEU A 121 4.24 -6.22 -9.48
N ASN A 122 3.19 -6.69 -10.16
CA ASN A 122 2.99 -6.39 -11.58
C ASN A 122 2.57 -4.93 -11.84
N THR A 123 2.04 -4.24 -10.83
CA THR A 123 1.70 -2.81 -10.86
C THR A 123 2.91 -1.93 -11.13
N GLU A 124 4.11 -2.40 -10.79
CA GLU A 124 5.37 -1.70 -11.04
C GLU A 124 5.71 -1.60 -12.54
N LYS A 125 5.07 -2.38 -13.41
CA LYS A 125 5.24 -2.26 -14.87
C LYS A 125 4.72 -0.95 -15.44
N PHE A 126 3.90 -0.23 -14.68
CA PHE A 126 3.42 1.10 -15.05
C PHE A 126 4.40 2.23 -14.62
N SER A 127 5.47 1.89 -13.91
CA SER A 127 6.57 2.81 -13.66
C SER A 127 7.41 3.02 -14.94
N PRO A 128 7.85 4.26 -15.24
CA PRO A 128 8.75 4.53 -16.36
C PRO A 128 10.14 3.91 -16.17
N ARG A 129 10.50 3.50 -14.94
CA ARG A 129 11.76 2.84 -14.61
C ARG A 129 11.52 1.50 -13.93
N PRO A 130 12.43 0.54 -14.11
CA PRO A 130 12.41 -0.67 -13.30
C PRO A 130 12.60 -0.32 -11.83
N LEU A 131 11.99 -1.12 -10.96
CA LEU A 131 12.16 -1.04 -9.52
C LEU A 131 13.65 -1.23 -9.17
N GLU A 132 14.23 -0.28 -8.45
CA GLU A 132 15.68 -0.28 -8.15
C GLU A 132 16.05 -1.29 -7.07
N GLU A 133 15.23 -1.38 -6.02
CA GLU A 133 15.44 -2.29 -4.90
C GLU A 133 14.11 -2.91 -4.46
N VAL A 134 14.15 -4.21 -4.16
CA VAL A 134 13.04 -4.96 -3.57
C VAL A 134 13.59 -5.85 -2.47
N VAL A 135 13.04 -5.69 -1.27
CA VAL A 135 13.36 -6.56 -0.14
C VAL A 135 12.07 -7.22 0.32
N VAL A 136 12.07 -8.56 0.33
CA VAL A 136 10.94 -9.35 0.84
C VAL A 136 11.42 -10.15 2.03
N ASN A 137 10.87 -9.83 3.20
CA ASN A 137 11.09 -10.57 4.42
C ASN A 137 9.81 -11.34 4.78
N VAL A 138 9.94 -12.67 4.90
CA VAL A 138 8.84 -13.57 5.24
C VAL A 138 9.18 -14.31 6.52
N THR A 139 8.29 -14.19 7.50
CA THR A 139 8.31 -15.02 8.71
C THR A 139 7.11 -15.96 8.67
N VAL A 140 7.34 -17.27 8.74
CA VAL A 140 6.26 -18.27 8.77
C VAL A 140 6.23 -18.94 10.13
N ARG A 141 5.05 -18.98 10.75
CA ARG A 141 4.76 -19.70 11.99
C ARG A 141 3.58 -20.62 11.70
N SER A 142 3.74 -21.88 12.06
CA SER A 142 2.73 -22.91 11.78
C SER A 142 2.66 -23.86 12.96
N ASN A 143 1.44 -24.26 13.32
CA ASN A 143 1.19 -25.35 14.27
C ASN A 143 1.46 -26.74 13.67
N GLU A 144 1.49 -26.84 12.33
CA GLU A 144 1.91 -28.04 11.61
C GLU A 144 3.38 -27.96 11.15
N PRO A 145 4.10 -29.10 11.03
CA PRO A 145 5.46 -29.11 10.50
C PRO A 145 5.54 -28.52 9.09
N LEU A 146 6.38 -27.49 8.92
CA LEU A 146 6.67 -26.92 7.61
C LEU A 146 7.44 -27.94 6.76
N LYS A 147 6.93 -28.21 5.56
CA LYS A 147 7.64 -28.99 4.54
C LYS A 147 8.47 -28.02 3.68
N ALA A 148 9.76 -28.30 3.54
CA ALA A 148 10.70 -27.55 2.72
C ALA A 148 10.89 -28.20 1.35
#